data_AF-A0A9D6WUH6-F1
#
_entry.id   AF-A0A9D6WUH6-F1
#
_cell.length_a   1.000
_cell.length_b   1.000
_cell.length_c   1.000
_cell.angle_alpha   90.00
_cell.angle_beta   90.00
_cell.angle_gamma   90.00
#
_symmetry.space_group_name_H-M   'P 1'
#
loop_
_entity.id
_entity.type
_entity.pdbx_description
1 polymer ?
#
loop_
_entity_poly.entity_id
_entity_poly.type
_entity_poly.pdbx_seq_one_letter_code
_entity_poly.pdbx_strand_id
1 'polypeptide(L)' 'MNLLDSLRMDKTAFSVASLDDKADEKAYWLSKTPYERLEAIEIMRQIIYGYNPSSTRLQRFFTVTPLASS' A
#
# COMPACT_ATOMS: atom_id res chain seq x y z
N MET A 1 7.29 15.39 -4.91
CA MET A 1 6.58 14.50 -5.86
C MET A 1 5.94 13.38 -5.08
N ASN A 2 4.69 13.03 -5.37
CA ASN A 2 4.03 11.88 -4.75
C ASN A 2 4.68 10.59 -5.32
N LEU A 3 4.91 9.58 -4.48
CA LEU A 3 5.43 8.27 -4.92
C LEU A 3 4.58 7.69 -6.05
N LEU A 4 3.25 7.82 -5.93
CA LEU A 4 2.28 7.37 -6.92
C LEU A 4 2.46 8.06 -8.28
N ASP A 5 2.89 9.33 -8.32
CA ASP A 5 3.09 10.06 -9.58
C ASP A 5 4.22 9.46 -10.42
N SER A 6 5.19 8.81 -9.76
CA SER A 6 6.36 8.19 -10.39
C SER A 6 6.22 6.70 -10.63
N LEU A 7 5.19 6.07 -10.05
CA LEU A 7 4.99 4.64 -10.13
C LEU A 7 4.64 4.23 -11.56
N ARG A 8 5.46 3.36 -12.16
CA ARG A 8 5.18 2.75 -13.47
C ARG A 8 4.93 1.26 -13.30
N MET A 9 3.83 0.80 -13.90
CA MET A 9 3.53 -0.63 -13.96
C MET A 9 4.59 -1.34 -14.81
N ASP A 10 5.17 -2.41 -14.27
CA ASP A 10 5.96 -3.34 -15.03
C ASP A 10 5.04 -4.17 -15.94
N LYS A 11 5.05 -3.86 -17.23
CA LYS A 11 4.22 -4.53 -18.23
C LYS A 11 4.72 -5.93 -18.57
N THR A 12 5.93 -6.31 -18.17
CA THR A 12 6.48 -7.65 -18.43
C THR A 12 5.86 -8.71 -17.52
N ALA A 13 5.33 -8.31 -16.36
CA ALA A 13 4.62 -9.17 -15.42
C ALA A 13 3.11 -9.25 -15.69
N PHE A 14 2.58 -8.54 -16.69
CA PHE A 14 1.16 -8.52 -17.02
C PHE A 14 0.82 -9.61 -18.06
N SER A 15 -0.22 -10.39 -17.77
CA SER A 15 -0.76 -11.41 -18.67
C SER A 15 -2.29 -11.31 -18.76
N VAL A 16 -2.85 -11.84 -19.85
CA VAL A 16 -4.30 -12.05 -20.03
C VAL A 16 -4.54 -13.56 -20.01
N ALA A 17 -5.41 -14.02 -19.12
CA ALA A 17 -5.75 -15.44 -18.96
C ALA A 17 -7.28 -15.62 -19.00
N SER A 18 -7.75 -16.84 -19.30
CA SER A 18 -9.16 -17.19 -19.19
C SER A 18 -9.58 -17.29 -17.72
N LEU A 19 -10.86 -17.06 -17.43
CA LEU A 19 -11.41 -17.29 -16.09
C LEU A 19 -11.45 -18.78 -15.72
N ASP A 20 -11.42 -19.66 -16.73
CA ASP A 20 -11.39 -21.11 -16.55
C ASP A 20 -9.95 -21.65 -16.36
N ASP A 21 -8.93 -20.82 -16.56
CA ASP A 21 -7.54 -21.20 -16.36
C ASP A 21 -7.21 -21.32 -14.87
N LYS A 22 -6.18 -22.11 -14.56
CA LYS A 22 -5.71 -22.24 -13.19
C LYS A 22 -5.04 -20.94 -12.73
N ALA A 23 -5.57 -20.36 -11.66
CA ALA A 23 -5.01 -19.20 -10.96
C ALA A 23 -3.49 -19.36 -10.66
N ASP A 24 -2.67 -18.47 -11.22
CA ASP A 24 -1.22 -18.42 -11.07
C ASP A 24 -0.76 -17.28 -10.14
N GLU A 25 -1.67 -16.41 -9.71
CA GLU A 25 -1.39 -15.22 -8.91
C GLU A 25 -0.74 -15.60 -7.58
N LYS A 26 -1.20 -16.69 -6.96
CA LYS A 26 -0.61 -17.18 -5.71
C LYS A 26 0.85 -17.59 -5.91
N ALA A 27 1.16 -18.28 -7.01
CA ALA A 27 2.53 -18.69 -7.31
C ALA A 27 3.41 -17.47 -7.59
N TYR A 28 2.89 -16.49 -8.34
CA TYR A 28 3.55 -15.21 -8.57
C TYR A 28 3.91 -14.50 -7.25
N TRP A 29 2.94 -14.32 -6.33
CA TRP A 29 3.21 -13.64 -5.06
C TRP A 29 4.17 -14.41 -4.14
N LEU A 30 4.16 -15.75 -4.20
CA LEU A 30 5.13 -16.56 -3.45
C LEU A 30 6.55 -16.49 -4.04
N SER A 31 6.71 -16.15 -5.31
CA SER A 31 8.02 -15.92 -5.93
C SER A 31 8.69 -14.61 -5.47
N LYS A 32 7.91 -13.68 -4.93
CA LYS A 32 8.38 -12.38 -4.43
C LYS A 32 8.86 -12.46 -2.99
N THR A 33 9.85 -11.64 -2.66
CA THR A 33 10.33 -11.47 -1.29
C THR A 33 9.21 -10.91 -0.39
N PRO A 34 9.29 -11.12 0.93
CA PRO A 34 8.35 -10.51 1.86
C PRO A 34 8.29 -8.98 1.77
N TYR A 35 9.42 -8.32 1.51
CA TYR A 35 9.51 -6.86 1.38
C TYR A 35 8.76 -6.35 0.15
N GLU A 36 8.96 -6.97 -1.02
CA GLU A 36 8.24 -6.60 -2.25
C GLU A 36 6.72 -6.77 -2.10
N ARG A 37 6.29 -7.81 -1.38
CA ARG A 37 4.86 -8.02 -1.07
C ARG A 37 4.29 -6.91 -0.20
N LEU A 38 5.03 -6.51 0.84
CA LEU A 38 4.62 -5.42 1.73
C LEU A 38 4.56 -4.08 0.98
N GLU A 39 5.54 -3.80 0.13
CA GLU A 39 5.56 -2.61 -0.72
C GLU A 39 4.34 -2.56 -1.65
N ALA A 40 4.02 -3.68 -2.32
CA ALA A 40 2.85 -3.76 -3.19
C ALA A 40 1.54 -3.50 -2.44
N ILE A 41 1.40 -4.03 -1.21
CA ILE A 41 0.23 -3.77 -0.36
C ILE A 41 0.15 -2.31 0.06
N GLU A 42 1.26 -1.67 0.40
CA GLU A 42 1.28 -0.25 0.78
C GLU A 42 0.90 0.65 -0.40
N ILE A 43 1.40 0.35 -1.60
CA ILE A 43 0.99 1.04 -2.83
C ILE A 43 -0.53 0.89 -3.04
N MET A 44 -1.05 -0.33 -2.93
CA MET A 44 -2.48 -0.60 -3.07
C MET A 44 -3.31 0.15 -2.01
N ARG A 45 -2.84 0.19 -0.76
CA ARG A 45 -3.46 0.95 0.33
C ARG A 45 -3.53 2.43 -0.03
N GLN A 46 -2.44 3.01 -0.53
CA GLN A 46 -2.41 4.43 -0.91
C GLN A 46 -3.36 4.75 -2.06
N ILE A 47 -3.44 3.87 -3.07
CA ILE A 47 -4.37 4.01 -4.21
C ILE A 47 -5.83 3.94 -3.72
N ILE A 48 -6.20 2.91 -2.97
CA ILE A 48 -7.58 2.66 -2.52
C ILE A 48 -8.10 3.81 -1.64
N TYR A 49 -7.26 4.34 -0.76
CA TYR A 49 -7.67 5.41 0.16
C TYR A 49 -7.44 6.83 -0.41
N GLY A 50 -7.02 6.96 -1.67
CA GLY A 50 -6.78 8.26 -2.30
C GLY A 50 -5.73 9.08 -1.54
N TYR A 51 -4.64 8.43 -1.13
CA TYR A 51 -3.65 9.01 -0.24
C TYR A 51 -3.02 10.26 -0.89
N ASN A 52 -3.34 11.41 -0.32
CA ASN A 52 -2.71 12.67 -0.65
C ASN A 52 -1.67 12.98 0.45
N PRO A 53 -0.37 13.07 0.13
CA PRO A 53 0.66 13.34 1.13
C PRO A 53 0.45 14.70 1.86
N SER A 54 -0.31 15.63 1.26
CA SER A 54 -0.70 16.91 1.90
C SER A 54 -1.90 16.80 2.86
N SER A 55 -2.66 15.70 2.85
CA SER A 55 -3.71 15.40 3.83
C SER A 55 -3.27 14.42 4.92
N THR A 56 -1.97 14.09 4.97
CA THR A 56 -1.38 13.26 6.03
C THR A 56 -1.71 13.91 7.37
N ARG A 57 -2.77 13.42 8.01
CA ARG A 57 -3.24 13.91 9.30
C ARG A 57 -2.06 13.81 10.26
N LEU A 58 -1.60 14.96 10.78
CA LEU A 58 -0.53 15.01 11.77
C LEU A 58 -0.78 13.93 12.82
N GLN A 59 0.24 13.11 13.08
CA GLN A 59 0.17 12.09 14.11
C GLN A 59 -0.10 12.81 15.44
N ARG A 60 -1.33 12.67 15.96
CA ARG A 60 -1.71 13.28 17.24
C ARG A 60 -1.07 12.46 18.35
N PHE A 61 -0.08 13.02 19.04
CA PHE A 61 0.34 12.50 20.33
C PHE A 61 -0.78 12.74 21.34
N PHE A 62 -1.21 11.68 22.01
CA PHE A 62 -2.10 11.80 23.16
C PHE A 62 -1.23 12.19 24.36
N THR A 63 -1.47 13.39 24.92
CA THR A 63 -0.88 13.82 26.18
C THR A 63 -1.91 13.67 27.27
N VAL A 64 -1.58 12.96 28.35
CA VAL A 64 -2.39 12.91 29.58
C VAL A 64 -1.88 13.99 30.52
N THR A 65 -2.74 14.93 30.92
CA THR A 65 -2.41 15.97 31.89
C THR A 65 -3.16 15.70 33.20
N PRO A 66 -2.49 15.75 34.37
CA PRO A 66 -3.16 15.60 35.66
C PRO A 66 -4.14 16.77 35.92
N LEU A 67 -5.26 16.46 36.56
CA LEU A 67 -6.26 17.44 36.97
C LEU A 67 -5.65 18.35 38.05
N ALA A 68 -5.53 19.65 37.77
CA ALA A 68 -5.10 20.62 38.77
C ALA A 68 -6.11 20.66 39.91
N SER A 69 -5.67 20.23 41.09
CA SER A 69 -6.44 20.32 42.34
C SER A 69 -6.25 21.74 42.88
N SER A 70 -7.36 22.45 43.12
CA SER A 70 -7.39 23.78 43.74
C SER A 70 -7.00 23.73 45.21
#